data_AF-A0A2N1UU45-F1
#
_entry.id   AF-A0A2N1UU45-F1
#
_cell.length_a   1.000
_cell.length_b   1.000
_cell.length_c   1.000
_cell.angle_alpha   90.00
_cell.angle_beta   90.00
_cell.angle_gamma   90.00
#
_symmetry.space_group_name_H-M   'P 1'
#
loop_
_entity.id
_entity.type
_entity.pdbx_description
1 polymer ?
#
loop_
_entity_poly.entity_id
_entity_poly.type
_entity_poly.pdbx_seq_one_letter_code
_entity_poly.pdbx_strand_id
1 'polypeptide(L)'
;FQAYLGQDVRQLQSPQAWLSLPEAQLRAVTAGAVFHDDLGLEARRRELHYYPHQIWLHLMACQWLRIAQEEAFVGRCWEVNDPLGAHLITARLCQNLMHLSFMQERRYRPYPKWWGSAFQELKAASALSPHLVSALQAQSFQEQEAALGAAYEVVATAHNQLKLTPALPSRPTQYHSRPYQVIHGEVFALALKAEISDPELKAFKRNIGSINQFVDSTDVLSHALFCSEFKQIIS
;
A
#
# COMPACT_ATOMS: atom_id res chain seq x y z
N PHE A 1 -22.04 11.50 3.83
CA PHE A 1 -21.20 10.32 4.11
C PHE A 1 -21.81 9.03 3.60
N GLN A 2 -22.93 8.56 4.15
CA GLN A 2 -23.46 7.20 3.86
C GLN A 2 -23.71 6.89 2.38
N ALA A 3 -24.39 7.77 1.64
CA ALA A 3 -24.65 7.54 0.21
C ALA A 3 -23.36 7.48 -0.64
N TYR A 4 -22.32 8.20 -0.22
CA TYR A 4 -21.06 8.30 -0.97
C TYR A 4 -20.08 7.17 -0.62
N LEU A 5 -19.99 6.79 0.66
CA LEU A 5 -19.12 5.72 1.17
C LEU A 5 -19.79 4.35 1.19
N GLY A 6 -21.11 4.29 0.94
CA GLY A 6 -21.89 3.05 0.97
C GLY A 6 -22.08 2.47 2.37
N GLN A 7 -21.59 3.16 3.40
CA GLN A 7 -21.61 2.72 4.79
C GLN A 7 -21.90 3.90 5.72
N ASP A 8 -22.63 3.64 6.81
CA ASP A 8 -22.78 4.62 7.87
C ASP A 8 -21.46 4.74 8.65
N VAL A 9 -20.83 5.91 8.54
CA VAL A 9 -19.55 6.19 9.20
C VAL A 9 -19.62 6.06 10.73
N ARG A 10 -20.82 6.23 11.31
CA ARG A 10 -21.05 6.05 12.76
C ARG A 10 -20.95 4.58 13.18
N GLN A 11 -21.01 3.66 12.22
CA GLN A 11 -20.96 2.21 12.42
C GLN A 11 -19.66 1.58 11.91
N LEU A 12 -18.64 2.38 11.57
CA LEU A 12 -17.30 1.91 11.19
C LEU A 12 -16.51 1.43 12.40
N GLN A 13 -17.00 0.37 13.04
CA GLN A 13 -16.38 -0.23 14.23
C GLN A 13 -15.58 -1.49 13.91
N SER A 14 -15.90 -2.20 12.82
CA SER A 14 -15.25 -3.47 12.49
C SER A 14 -14.10 -3.28 11.49
N PRO A 15 -13.03 -4.11 11.56
CA PRO A 15 -11.96 -4.07 10.58
C PRO A 15 -12.41 -4.26 9.13
N GLN A 16 -13.35 -5.17 8.87
CA GLN A 16 -13.87 -5.42 7.53
C GLN A 16 -14.59 -4.18 6.96
N ALA A 17 -15.24 -3.39 7.81
CA ALA A 17 -15.89 -2.15 7.40
C ALA A 17 -14.87 -1.11 6.91
N TRP A 18 -13.73 -1.00 7.58
CA TRP A 18 -12.63 -0.13 7.14
C TRP A 18 -11.95 -0.64 5.87
N LEU A 19 -11.65 -1.94 5.80
CA LEU A 19 -10.93 -2.53 4.67
C LEU A 19 -11.74 -2.53 3.37
N SER A 20 -13.05 -2.36 3.44
CA SER A 20 -13.89 -2.27 2.25
C SER A 20 -14.10 -0.85 1.72
N LEU A 21 -13.62 0.19 2.40
CA LEU A 21 -13.74 1.57 1.93
C LEU A 21 -12.64 1.93 0.91
N PRO A 22 -13.00 2.43 -0.28
CA PRO A 22 -12.03 2.91 -1.25
C PRO A 22 -11.28 4.16 -0.74
N GLU A 23 -9.94 4.13 -0.80
CA GLU A 23 -9.09 5.26 -0.40
C GLU A 23 -9.41 6.57 -1.11
N ALA A 24 -9.76 6.51 -2.40
CA ALA A 24 -10.12 7.71 -3.16
C ALA A 24 -11.38 8.39 -2.59
N GLN A 25 -12.34 7.61 -2.11
CA GLN A 25 -13.54 8.13 -1.46
C GLN A 25 -13.23 8.65 -0.05
N LEU A 26 -12.43 7.91 0.72
CA LEU A 26 -11.93 8.38 2.03
C LEU A 26 -11.18 9.70 1.91
N ARG A 27 -10.30 9.84 0.90
CA ARG A 27 -9.61 11.09 0.60
C ARG A 27 -10.59 12.19 0.23
N ALA A 28 -11.58 11.92 -0.62
CA ALA A 28 -12.54 12.92 -1.06
C ALA A 28 -13.36 13.49 0.12
N VAL A 29 -13.73 12.65 1.09
CA VAL A 29 -14.51 13.12 2.24
C VAL A 29 -13.68 13.79 3.34
N THR A 30 -12.38 13.51 3.42
CA THR A 30 -11.46 14.05 4.44
C THR A 30 -10.63 15.24 3.97
N ALA A 31 -10.51 15.45 2.66
CA ALA A 31 -9.74 16.55 2.08
C ALA A 31 -10.62 17.76 1.73
N GLY A 32 -9.95 18.88 1.43
CA GLY A 32 -10.57 20.14 1.03
C GLY A 32 -11.04 20.99 2.20
N ALA A 33 -11.11 22.30 2.00
CA ALA A 33 -11.52 23.26 3.02
C ALA A 33 -13.03 23.19 3.28
N VAL A 34 -13.42 23.27 4.56
CA VAL A 34 -14.80 23.49 4.98
C VAL A 34 -14.98 24.97 5.26
N PHE A 35 -15.83 25.63 4.48
CA PHE A 35 -16.09 27.06 4.62
C PHE A 35 -17.18 27.37 5.66
N HIS A 36 -18.03 26.39 5.97
CA HIS A 36 -19.14 26.53 6.91
C HIS A 36 -19.53 25.15 7.48
N ASP A 37 -19.73 25.04 8.80
CA ASP A 37 -19.94 23.76 9.49
C ASP A 37 -20.97 23.81 10.64
N ASP A 38 -22.25 24.02 10.30
CA ASP A 38 -23.33 23.99 11.29
C ASP A 38 -23.79 22.57 11.66
N LEU A 39 -23.31 21.55 10.94
CA LEU A 39 -23.75 20.15 11.10
C LEU A 39 -22.67 19.23 11.72
N GLY A 40 -21.52 19.78 12.10
CA GLY A 40 -20.42 19.03 12.72
C GLY A 40 -19.66 18.11 11.77
N LEU A 41 -19.57 18.49 10.49
CA LEU A 41 -18.80 17.82 9.44
C LEU A 41 -17.33 17.63 9.85
N GLU A 42 -16.68 18.64 10.41
CA GLU A 42 -15.26 18.57 10.79
C GLU A 42 -15.00 17.57 11.93
N ALA A 43 -15.96 17.42 12.86
CA ALA A 43 -15.87 16.36 13.87
C ALA A 43 -15.85 14.97 13.22
N ARG A 44 -16.68 14.74 12.19
CA ARG A 44 -16.74 13.46 11.45
C ARG A 44 -15.55 13.25 10.53
N ARG A 45 -15.02 14.30 9.91
CA ARG A 45 -13.80 14.23 9.10
C ARG A 45 -12.59 13.82 9.92
N ARG A 46 -12.49 14.28 11.18
CA ARG A 46 -11.41 13.88 12.10
C ARG A 46 -11.44 12.39 12.42
N GLU A 47 -12.61 11.79 12.61
CA GLU A 47 -12.77 10.34 12.82
C GLU A 47 -12.29 9.52 11.62
N LEU A 48 -12.41 10.07 10.41
CA LEU A 48 -11.99 9.43 9.16
C LEU A 48 -10.60 9.85 8.69
N HIS A 49 -9.92 10.74 9.42
CA HIS A 49 -8.70 11.41 8.96
C HIS A 49 -7.66 10.42 8.45
N TYR A 50 -7.49 9.30 9.16
CA TYR A 50 -6.74 8.15 8.69
C TYR A 50 -7.24 6.85 9.32
N TYR A 51 -6.74 5.71 8.83
CA TYR A 51 -7.06 4.39 9.37
C TYR A 51 -6.76 4.28 10.88
N PRO A 52 -7.60 3.56 11.65
CA PRO A 52 -7.26 3.16 13.02
C PRO A 52 -5.94 2.36 13.03
N HIS A 53 -5.20 2.46 14.14
CA HIS A 53 -3.83 1.94 14.23
C HIS A 53 -3.70 0.46 13.83
N GLN A 54 -4.56 -0.42 14.35
CA GLN A 54 -4.52 -1.85 14.04
C GLN A 54 -4.81 -2.14 12.56
N ILE A 55 -5.71 -1.38 11.93
CA ILE A 55 -6.03 -1.47 10.50
C ILE A 55 -4.83 -1.01 9.67
N TRP A 56 -4.18 0.08 10.07
CA TRP A 56 -2.99 0.59 9.41
C TRP A 56 -1.83 -0.42 9.43
N LEU A 57 -1.57 -1.06 10.57
CA LEU A 57 -0.57 -2.14 10.68
C LEU A 57 -0.89 -3.30 9.73
N HIS A 58 -2.15 -3.75 9.70
CA HIS A 58 -2.60 -4.80 8.80
C HIS A 58 -2.41 -4.44 7.33
N LEU A 59 -2.81 -3.23 6.92
CA LEU A 59 -2.67 -2.75 5.55
C LEU A 59 -1.22 -2.68 5.10
N MET A 60 -0.33 -2.15 5.94
CA MET A 60 1.11 -2.12 5.66
C MET A 60 1.70 -3.54 5.61
N ALA A 61 1.27 -4.45 6.47
CA ALA A 61 1.74 -5.83 6.44
C ALA A 61 1.33 -6.54 5.14
N CYS A 62 0.09 -6.34 4.68
CA CYS A 62 -0.38 -6.82 3.39
C CYS A 62 0.38 -6.17 2.23
N GLN A 63 0.70 -4.88 2.32
CA GLN A 63 1.43 -4.18 1.28
C GLN A 63 2.88 -4.68 1.14
N TRP A 64 3.55 -4.90 2.27
CA TRP A 64 4.88 -5.52 2.29
C TRP A 64 4.84 -6.95 1.73
N LEU A 65 3.82 -7.73 2.08
CA LEU A 65 3.66 -9.09 1.56
C LEU A 65 3.51 -9.11 0.03
N ARG A 66 2.80 -8.13 -0.55
CA ARG A 66 2.68 -8.00 -2.01
C ARG A 66 4.02 -7.73 -2.70
N ILE A 67 4.90 -6.97 -2.06
CA ILE A 67 6.27 -6.75 -2.54
C ILE A 67 7.05 -8.07 -2.46
N ALA A 68 7.02 -8.73 -1.30
CA ALA A 68 7.71 -9.99 -1.05
C ALA A 68 7.34 -11.10 -2.05
N GLN A 69 6.08 -11.15 -2.46
CA GLN A 69 5.57 -12.15 -3.40
C GLN A 69 6.13 -12.01 -4.81
N GLU A 70 6.64 -10.84 -5.20
CA GLU A 70 7.07 -10.55 -6.57
C GLU A 70 8.52 -10.05 -6.69
N GLU A 71 9.17 -9.65 -5.59
CA GLU A 71 10.50 -9.00 -5.61
C GLU A 71 11.58 -9.86 -6.28
N ALA A 72 11.48 -11.19 -6.21
CA ALA A 72 12.39 -12.11 -6.90
C ALA A 72 12.03 -12.37 -8.38
N PHE A 73 10.81 -12.03 -8.82
CA PHE A 73 10.31 -12.41 -10.15
C PHE A 73 10.91 -11.60 -11.29
N VAL A 74 11.38 -10.38 -11.03
CA VAL A 74 12.09 -9.58 -12.05
C VAL A 74 13.33 -10.32 -12.55
N GLY A 75 14.17 -10.82 -11.63
CA GLY A 75 15.34 -11.62 -11.98
C GLY A 75 14.99 -12.95 -12.66
N ARG A 76 13.86 -13.56 -12.28
CA ARG A 76 13.35 -14.80 -12.89
C ARG A 76 12.90 -14.60 -14.33
N CYS A 77 12.30 -13.46 -14.67
CA CYS A 77 11.97 -13.11 -16.04
C CYS A 77 13.23 -12.92 -16.89
N TRP A 78 14.25 -12.24 -16.35
CA TRP A 78 15.52 -12.06 -17.05
C TRP A 78 16.30 -13.37 -17.26
N GLU A 79 16.23 -14.33 -16.32
CA GLU A 79 16.82 -15.69 -16.50
C GLU A 79 16.33 -16.40 -17.77
N VAL A 80 15.10 -16.13 -18.21
CA VAL A 80 14.48 -16.74 -19.40
C VAL A 80 14.39 -15.78 -20.58
N ASN A 81 15.10 -14.65 -20.53
CA ASN A 81 15.10 -13.60 -21.55
C ASN A 81 13.69 -13.07 -21.86
N ASP A 82 12.87 -12.85 -20.82
CA ASP A 82 11.54 -12.23 -20.90
C ASP A 82 11.59 -10.78 -20.37
N PRO A 83 12.05 -9.82 -21.18
CA PRO A 83 12.09 -8.42 -20.77
C PRO A 83 10.67 -7.86 -20.55
N LEU A 84 9.67 -8.30 -21.32
CA LEU A 84 8.30 -7.83 -21.15
C LEU A 84 7.75 -8.19 -19.76
N GLY A 85 7.90 -9.45 -19.35
CA GLY A 85 7.53 -9.91 -18.02
C GLY A 85 8.26 -9.15 -16.92
N ALA A 86 9.58 -8.93 -17.07
CA ALA A 86 10.37 -8.19 -16.10
C ALA A 86 9.84 -6.76 -15.89
N HIS A 87 9.50 -6.06 -16.98
CA HIS A 87 8.93 -4.71 -16.93
C HIS A 87 7.52 -4.68 -16.33
N LEU A 88 6.66 -5.65 -16.64
CA LEU A 88 5.32 -5.74 -16.06
C LEU A 88 5.36 -5.94 -14.54
N ILE A 89 6.22 -6.84 -14.07
CA ILE A 89 6.42 -7.07 -12.63
C ILE A 89 7.03 -5.83 -11.96
N THR A 90 8.01 -5.19 -12.61
CA THR A 90 8.63 -3.97 -12.08
C THR A 90 7.64 -2.82 -11.96
N ALA A 91 6.75 -2.65 -12.93
CA ALA A 91 5.69 -1.66 -12.84
C ALA A 91 4.76 -1.93 -11.65
N ARG A 92 4.45 -3.20 -11.37
CA ARG A 92 3.63 -3.58 -10.21
C ARG A 92 4.35 -3.37 -8.89
N LEU A 93 5.65 -3.69 -8.81
CA LEU A 93 6.48 -3.39 -7.65
C LEU A 93 6.58 -1.88 -7.40
N CYS A 94 6.76 -1.07 -8.45
CA CYS A 94 6.76 0.39 -8.33
C CYS A 94 5.43 0.91 -7.79
N GLN A 95 4.30 0.42 -8.30
CA GLN A 95 2.98 0.73 -7.76
C GLN A 95 2.85 0.33 -6.28
N ASN A 96 3.33 -0.86 -5.92
CA ASN A 96 3.29 -1.34 -4.53
C ASN A 96 4.15 -0.48 -3.59
N LEU A 97 5.32 -0.02 -4.02
CA LEU A 97 6.21 0.86 -3.25
C LEU A 97 5.62 2.27 -3.09
N MET A 98 5.02 2.82 -4.16
CA MET A 98 4.29 4.08 -4.08
C MET A 98 3.13 3.97 -3.09
N HIS A 99 2.34 2.89 -3.17
CA HIS A 99 1.20 2.68 -2.27
C HIS A 99 1.65 2.54 -0.81
N LEU A 100 2.72 1.78 -0.57
CA LEU A 100 3.31 1.66 0.77
C LEU A 100 3.76 3.04 1.29
N SER A 101 4.34 3.88 0.45
CA SER A 101 4.77 5.23 0.84
C SER A 101 3.58 6.12 1.26
N PHE A 102 2.44 6.03 0.56
CA PHE A 102 1.20 6.67 1.01
C PHE A 102 0.76 6.18 2.39
N MET A 103 0.88 4.87 2.64
CA MET A 103 0.55 4.29 3.94
C MET A 103 1.50 4.75 5.05
N GLN A 104 2.80 4.76 4.79
CA GLN A 104 3.83 5.20 5.75
C GLN A 104 3.64 6.67 6.13
N GLU A 105 3.26 7.53 5.18
CA GLU A 105 2.96 8.94 5.42
C GLU A 105 1.53 9.23 5.89
N ARG A 106 0.74 8.18 6.14
CA ARG A 106 -0.65 8.26 6.58
C ARG A 106 -1.54 9.14 5.69
N ARG A 107 -1.42 8.95 4.38
CA ARG A 107 -2.24 9.64 3.37
C ARG A 107 -3.01 8.65 2.53
N TYR A 108 -4.31 8.85 2.37
CA TYR A 108 -5.10 8.08 1.43
C TYR A 108 -4.67 8.38 -0.02
N ARG A 109 -4.51 7.33 -0.82
CA ARG A 109 -4.23 7.44 -2.25
C ARG A 109 -5.43 8.03 -3.01
N PRO A 110 -5.23 8.93 -4.01
CA PRO A 110 -6.33 9.43 -4.83
C PRO A 110 -6.74 8.42 -5.91
N TYR A 111 -7.69 8.82 -6.76
CA TYR A 111 -7.97 8.14 -8.03
C TYR A 111 -6.71 7.91 -8.87
N PRO A 112 -6.61 6.78 -9.61
CA PRO A 112 -5.40 6.37 -10.34
C PRO A 112 -4.81 7.45 -11.26
N LYS A 113 -5.65 8.24 -11.95
CA LYS A 113 -5.17 9.31 -12.85
C LYS A 113 -4.35 10.41 -12.16
N TRP A 114 -4.51 10.56 -10.83
CA TRP A 114 -3.78 11.54 -10.02
C TRP A 114 -2.70 10.90 -9.15
N TRP A 115 -2.46 9.60 -9.30
CA TRP A 115 -1.59 8.86 -8.40
C TRP A 115 -0.15 9.38 -8.47
N GLY A 116 0.41 9.55 -9.69
CA GLY A 116 1.75 10.09 -9.88
C GLY A 116 1.89 11.50 -9.30
N SER A 117 0.98 12.41 -9.62
CA SER A 117 1.01 13.80 -9.11
C SER A 117 0.91 13.85 -7.58
N ALA A 118 -0.02 13.11 -6.98
CA ALA A 118 -0.15 13.08 -5.53
C ALA A 118 1.03 12.39 -4.84
N PHE A 119 1.68 11.42 -5.50
CA PHE A 119 2.87 10.78 -4.98
C PHE A 119 4.01 11.80 -4.86
N GLN A 120 4.15 12.73 -5.81
CA GLN A 120 5.15 13.80 -5.73
C GLN A 120 4.97 14.75 -4.54
N GLU A 121 3.81 14.76 -3.90
CA GLU A 121 3.55 15.54 -2.68
C GLU A 121 4.01 14.82 -1.40
N LEU A 122 4.46 13.57 -1.47
CA LEU A 122 4.99 12.82 -0.34
C LEU A 122 6.43 13.25 -0.02
N LYS A 123 6.82 13.20 1.26
CA LYS A 123 8.20 13.44 1.68
C LYS A 123 9.16 12.44 1.04
N ALA A 124 8.75 11.17 0.94
CA ALA A 124 9.51 10.08 0.35
C ALA A 124 9.75 10.27 -1.17
N ALA A 125 8.94 11.08 -1.86
CA ALA A 125 8.96 11.18 -3.31
C ALA A 125 10.31 11.65 -3.85
N SER A 126 10.96 12.60 -3.18
CA SER A 126 12.26 13.14 -3.61
C SER A 126 13.36 12.08 -3.64
N ALA A 127 13.36 11.16 -2.67
CA ALA A 127 14.31 10.05 -2.60
C ALA A 127 13.88 8.86 -3.46
N LEU A 128 12.58 8.58 -3.57
CA LEU A 128 12.07 7.37 -4.21
C LEU A 128 11.84 7.52 -5.72
N SER A 129 11.35 8.67 -6.18
CA SER A 129 10.96 8.87 -7.60
C SER A 129 12.08 8.58 -8.60
N PRO A 130 13.34 9.03 -8.40
CA PRO A 130 14.40 8.75 -9.35
C PRO A 130 14.61 7.24 -9.55
N HIS A 131 14.58 6.47 -8.46
CA HIS A 131 14.75 5.02 -8.51
C HIS A 131 13.59 4.31 -9.21
N LEU A 132 12.35 4.74 -8.96
CA LEU A 132 11.18 4.18 -9.66
C LEU A 132 11.24 4.44 -11.17
N VAL A 133 11.61 5.67 -11.57
CA VAL A 133 11.76 6.03 -12.99
C VAL A 133 12.88 5.22 -13.64
N SER A 134 14.05 5.11 -12.99
CA SER A 134 15.16 4.29 -13.48
C SER A 134 14.77 2.83 -13.63
N ALA A 135 14.06 2.24 -12.65
CA ALA A 135 13.62 0.85 -12.73
C ALA A 135 12.66 0.61 -13.91
N LEU A 136 11.75 1.56 -14.18
CA LEU A 136 10.81 1.49 -15.30
C LEU A 136 11.45 1.69 -16.67
N GLN A 137 12.59 2.39 -16.73
CA GLN A 137 13.30 2.71 -17.97
C GLN A 137 14.49 1.77 -18.25
N ALA A 138 14.85 0.92 -17.29
CA ALA A 138 15.99 0.01 -17.36
C ALA A 138 15.94 -0.88 -18.61
N GLN A 139 17.08 -1.03 -19.29
CA GLN A 139 17.19 -1.85 -20.50
C GLN A 139 17.90 -3.19 -20.22
N SER A 140 18.35 -3.41 -18.99
CA SER A 140 19.03 -4.62 -18.56
C SER A 140 18.62 -5.04 -17.15
N PHE A 141 18.83 -6.31 -16.83
CA PHE A 141 18.61 -6.84 -15.49
C PHE A 141 19.38 -6.05 -14.42
N GLN A 142 20.64 -5.73 -14.68
CA GLN A 142 21.53 -5.07 -13.72
C GLN A 142 21.04 -3.65 -13.38
N GLU A 143 20.62 -2.89 -14.39
CA GLU A 143 20.04 -1.55 -14.18
C GLU A 143 18.74 -1.64 -13.37
N GLN A 144 17.89 -2.61 -13.71
CA GLN A 144 16.58 -2.78 -13.10
C GLN A 144 16.69 -3.25 -11.64
N GLU A 145 17.57 -4.20 -11.37
CA GLU A 145 17.87 -4.70 -10.02
C GLU A 145 18.47 -3.59 -9.15
N ALA A 146 19.46 -2.85 -9.66
CA ALA A 146 20.08 -1.77 -8.91
C ALA A 146 19.07 -0.68 -8.54
N ALA A 147 18.21 -0.30 -9.50
CA ALA A 147 17.17 0.71 -9.28
C ALA A 147 16.09 0.24 -8.29
N LEU A 148 15.61 -1.00 -8.41
CA LEU A 148 14.65 -1.57 -7.45
C LEU A 148 15.26 -1.73 -6.07
N GLY A 149 16.51 -2.19 -5.97
CA GLY A 149 17.22 -2.32 -4.71
C GLY A 149 17.32 -0.99 -3.95
N ALA A 150 17.69 0.09 -4.66
CA ALA A 150 17.72 1.43 -4.08
C ALA A 150 16.33 1.92 -3.67
N ALA A 151 15.29 1.66 -4.48
CA ALA A 151 13.91 2.00 -4.14
C ALA A 151 13.43 1.26 -2.88
N TYR A 152 13.79 -0.02 -2.74
CA TYR A 152 13.49 -0.80 -1.54
C TYR A 152 14.17 -0.24 -0.29
N GLU A 153 15.45 0.11 -0.38
CA GLU A 153 16.21 0.67 0.75
C GLU A 153 15.58 1.97 1.28
N VAL A 154 15.10 2.83 0.38
CA VAL A 154 14.36 4.06 0.75
C VAL A 154 13.11 3.73 1.56
N VAL A 155 12.26 2.83 1.06
CA VAL A 155 10.97 2.51 1.70
C VAL A 155 11.15 1.70 3.00
N ALA A 156 12.15 0.82 3.06
CA ALA A 156 12.50 0.09 4.27
C ALA A 156 13.06 1.01 5.36
N THR A 157 13.88 1.99 4.97
CA THR A 157 14.39 3.01 5.89
C THR A 157 13.24 3.87 6.43
N ALA A 158 12.31 4.29 5.56
CA ALA A 158 11.11 5.02 5.98
C ALA A 158 10.23 4.20 6.94
N HIS A 159 10.07 2.88 6.70
CA HIS A 159 9.40 1.98 7.65
C HIS A 159 10.03 2.03 9.04
N ASN A 160 11.35 1.87 9.14
CA ASN A 160 12.06 1.88 10.41
C ASN A 160 11.90 3.23 11.16
N GLN A 161 11.80 4.34 10.43
CA GLN A 161 11.57 5.67 11.02
C GLN A 161 10.19 5.81 11.68
N LEU A 162 9.20 5.01 11.27
CA LEU A 162 7.87 5.00 11.90
C LEU A 162 7.90 4.38 13.31
N LYS A 163 8.93 3.60 13.64
CA LYS A 163 9.10 2.93 14.95
C LYS A 163 7.89 2.09 15.36
N LEU A 164 7.25 1.45 14.39
CA LEU A 164 6.11 0.56 14.63
C LEU A 164 6.52 -0.85 15.01
N THR A 165 7.73 -1.25 14.61
CA THR A 165 8.33 -2.55 14.88
C THR A 165 9.75 -2.32 15.40
N PRO A 166 10.42 -3.34 15.96
CA PRO A 166 11.88 -3.31 16.07
C PRO A 166 12.53 -2.97 14.72
N ALA A 167 13.73 -2.37 14.75
CA ALA A 167 14.44 -2.00 13.54
C ALA A 167 14.79 -3.25 12.72
N LEU A 168 14.46 -3.22 11.42
CA LEU A 168 14.68 -4.32 10.49
C LEU A 168 15.80 -3.98 9.50
N PRO A 169 16.45 -4.97 8.88
CA PRO A 169 17.41 -4.74 7.81
C PRO A 169 16.79 -3.95 6.66
N SER A 170 17.42 -2.83 6.27
CA SER A 170 16.93 -1.96 5.19
C SER A 170 17.70 -2.12 3.88
N ARG A 171 18.78 -2.91 3.87
CA ARG A 171 19.56 -3.17 2.66
C ARG A 171 19.06 -4.44 1.98
N PRO A 172 18.84 -4.42 0.66
CA PRO A 172 18.56 -5.65 -0.08
C PRO A 172 19.69 -6.67 0.04
N THR A 173 19.32 -7.95 0.06
CA THR A 173 20.25 -9.08 0.09
C THR A 173 19.82 -10.17 -0.87
N GLN A 174 20.67 -11.17 -1.07
CA GLN A 174 20.37 -12.28 -1.97
C GLN A 174 19.11 -13.05 -1.56
N TYR A 175 18.24 -13.31 -2.52
CA TYR A 175 17.04 -14.11 -2.33
C TYR A 175 17.38 -15.59 -2.14
N HIS A 176 17.61 -15.99 -0.89
CA HIS A 176 18.04 -17.34 -0.52
C HIS A 176 19.33 -17.75 -1.26
N SER A 177 19.28 -18.80 -2.08
CA SER A 177 20.39 -19.27 -2.90
C SER A 177 20.44 -18.62 -4.29
N ARG A 178 19.51 -17.70 -4.61
CA ARG A 178 19.42 -17.04 -5.90
C ARG A 178 20.19 -15.71 -5.87
N PRO A 179 20.84 -15.31 -6.97
CA PRO A 179 21.69 -14.13 -7.00
C PRO A 179 20.93 -12.80 -7.07
N TYR A 180 19.61 -12.79 -6.88
CA TYR A 180 18.79 -11.59 -6.97
C TYR A 180 18.78 -10.80 -5.66
N GLN A 181 18.94 -9.49 -5.72
CA GLN A 181 18.85 -8.61 -4.57
C GLN A 181 17.38 -8.25 -4.27
N VAL A 182 16.91 -8.64 -3.09
CA VAL A 182 15.54 -8.38 -2.64
C VAL A 182 15.54 -7.83 -1.22
N ILE A 183 14.44 -7.18 -0.82
CA ILE A 183 14.34 -6.53 0.49
C ILE A 183 13.78 -7.44 1.58
N HIS A 184 13.34 -8.65 1.23
CA HIS A 184 12.69 -9.57 2.16
C HIS A 184 11.45 -8.93 2.78
N GLY A 185 10.53 -8.44 1.92
CA GLY A 185 9.30 -7.79 2.36
C GLY A 185 8.48 -8.63 3.37
N GLU A 186 8.64 -9.96 3.35
CA GLU A 186 8.02 -10.88 4.31
C GLU A 186 8.45 -10.61 5.75
N VAL A 187 9.69 -10.17 5.98
CA VAL A 187 10.21 -9.85 7.31
C VAL A 187 9.47 -8.64 7.90
N PHE A 188 9.25 -7.60 7.09
CA PHE A 188 8.46 -6.43 7.48
C PHE A 188 7.00 -6.79 7.71
N ALA A 189 6.42 -7.62 6.83
CA ALA A 189 5.04 -8.09 6.98
C ALA A 189 4.83 -8.90 8.26
N LEU A 190 5.77 -9.80 8.61
CA LEU A 190 5.72 -10.59 9.83
C LEU A 190 5.88 -9.72 11.08
N ALA A 191 6.82 -8.78 11.08
CA ALA A 191 7.02 -7.86 12.20
C ALA A 191 5.77 -7.02 12.47
N LEU A 192 5.14 -6.44 11.44
CA LEU A 192 3.90 -5.69 11.59
C LEU A 192 2.74 -6.56 12.10
N LYS A 193 2.63 -7.80 11.62
CA LYS A 193 1.61 -8.74 12.10
C LYS A 193 1.78 -9.11 13.57
N ALA A 194 3.02 -9.19 14.06
CA ALA A 194 3.29 -9.46 15.47
C ALA A 194 2.74 -8.35 16.39
N GLU A 195 2.69 -7.12 15.90
CA GLU A 195 2.14 -5.95 16.62
C GLU A 195 0.60 -5.87 16.53
N ILE A 196 -0.05 -6.73 15.75
CA ILE A 196 -1.50 -6.77 15.69
C ILE A 196 -2.04 -7.43 16.98
N SER A 197 -2.90 -6.74 17.72
CA SER A 197 -3.56 -7.25 18.93
C SER A 197 -5.06 -7.50 18.74
N ASP A 198 -5.68 -6.85 17.75
CA ASP A 198 -7.09 -6.96 17.41
C ASP A 198 -7.47 -8.42 17.05
N PRO A 199 -8.45 -9.03 17.75
CA PRO A 199 -8.81 -10.43 17.56
C PRO A 199 -9.48 -10.70 16.21
N GLU A 200 -10.23 -9.75 15.65
CA GLU A 200 -10.87 -9.92 14.34
C GLU A 200 -9.82 -9.93 13.23
N LEU A 201 -8.85 -9.00 13.29
CA LEU A 201 -7.72 -8.98 12.34
C LEU A 201 -6.88 -10.25 12.42
N LYS A 202 -6.65 -10.79 13.63
CA LYS A 202 -5.93 -12.06 13.82
C LYS A 202 -6.69 -13.26 13.26
N ALA A 203 -8.01 -13.20 13.25
CA ALA A 203 -8.86 -14.29 12.78
C ALA A 203 -8.96 -14.35 11.24
N PHE A 204 -8.52 -13.32 10.52
CA PHE A 204 -8.55 -13.31 9.06
C PHE A 204 -7.72 -14.44 8.48
N LYS A 205 -8.36 -15.27 7.64
CA LYS A 205 -7.72 -16.43 7.00
C LYS A 205 -6.78 -16.02 5.86
N ARG A 206 -6.94 -14.81 5.33
CA ARG A 206 -6.25 -14.33 4.14
C ARG A 206 -5.62 -12.96 4.40
N ASN A 207 -4.40 -12.79 3.92
CA ASN A 207 -3.66 -11.52 4.02
C ASN A 207 -3.84 -10.68 2.74
N ILE A 208 -5.08 -10.47 2.30
CA ILE A 208 -5.41 -9.78 1.04
C ILE A 208 -5.47 -8.26 1.18
N GLY A 209 -5.58 -7.73 2.41
CA GLY A 209 -5.61 -6.30 2.69
C GLY A 209 -6.98 -5.65 2.43
N SER A 210 -6.97 -4.41 1.98
CA SER A 210 -8.18 -3.67 1.60
C SER A 210 -8.62 -3.90 0.15
N ILE A 211 -9.81 -3.39 -0.19
CA ILE A 211 -10.33 -3.36 -1.55
C ILE A 211 -9.35 -2.69 -2.52
N ASN A 212 -8.60 -1.67 -2.08
CA ASN A 212 -7.59 -0.98 -2.89
C ASN A 212 -6.32 -1.80 -3.16
N GLN A 213 -6.07 -2.86 -2.40
CA GLN A 213 -4.96 -3.79 -2.61
C GLN A 213 -5.40 -5.02 -3.41
N PHE A 214 -6.69 -5.32 -3.47
CA PHE A 214 -7.23 -6.49 -4.13
C PHE A 214 -7.84 -6.21 -5.52
N VAL A 215 -8.41 -5.01 -5.73
CA VAL A 215 -9.18 -4.67 -6.94
C VAL A 215 -8.62 -3.41 -7.60
N ASP A 216 -8.48 -3.44 -8.93
CA ASP A 216 -8.13 -2.30 -9.79
C ASP A 216 -9.29 -1.83 -10.69
N SER A 217 -10.40 -2.59 -10.72
CA SER A 217 -11.62 -2.22 -11.45
C SER A 217 -12.16 -0.86 -10.98
N THR A 218 -12.25 0.07 -11.93
CA THR A 218 -12.81 1.41 -11.67
C THR A 218 -14.28 1.31 -11.26
N ASP A 219 -15.04 0.39 -11.85
CA ASP A 219 -16.46 0.20 -11.52
C ASP A 219 -16.62 -0.23 -10.05
N VAL A 220 -15.74 -1.10 -9.56
CA VAL A 220 -15.76 -1.52 -8.14
C VAL A 220 -15.30 -0.39 -7.23
N LEU A 221 -14.20 0.30 -7.56
CA LEU A 221 -13.60 1.31 -6.68
C LEU A 221 -14.34 2.66 -6.68
N SER A 222 -15.19 2.92 -7.68
CA SER A 222 -15.98 4.15 -7.77
C SER A 222 -17.40 4.01 -7.23
N HIS A 223 -17.93 2.78 -7.16
CA HIS A 223 -19.29 2.52 -6.68
C HIS A 223 -19.32 1.91 -5.29
N ALA A 224 -19.94 2.63 -4.35
CA ALA A 224 -19.95 2.25 -2.95
C ALA A 224 -20.74 0.96 -2.63
N LEU A 225 -21.59 0.47 -3.53
CA LEU A 225 -22.38 -0.75 -3.35
C LEU A 225 -21.51 -2.01 -3.20
N PHE A 226 -20.39 -2.07 -3.92
CA PHE A 226 -19.47 -3.23 -3.92
C PHE A 226 -18.63 -3.34 -2.63
N CYS A 227 -18.64 -2.30 -1.79
CA CYS A 227 -17.95 -2.30 -0.50
C CYS A 227 -18.58 -3.31 0.49
N SER A 228 -19.84 -3.67 0.31
CA SER A 228 -20.52 -4.64 1.19
C SER A 228 -20.12 -6.09 0.89
N GLU A 229 -19.99 -6.43 -0.40
CA GLU A 229 -19.62 -7.76 -0.88
C GLU A 229 -18.17 -8.12 -0.53
N PHE A 230 -17.26 -7.13 -0.58
CA PHE A 230 -15.85 -7.34 -0.23
C PHE A 230 -15.66 -7.86 1.20
N LYS A 231 -16.58 -7.54 2.14
CA LYS A 231 -16.52 -8.04 3.52
C LYS A 231 -16.55 -9.57 3.60
N GLN A 232 -17.25 -10.23 2.67
CA GLN A 232 -17.34 -11.69 2.61
C GLN A 232 -16.06 -12.36 2.08
N ILE A 233 -15.20 -11.61 1.40
CA ILE A 233 -13.95 -12.11 0.81
C ILE A 233 -12.82 -12.14 1.85
N ILE A 234 -12.82 -11.16 2.77
CA ILE A 234 -11.78 -10.98 3.80
C ILE A 234 -11.97 -11.91 5.01
N SER A 235 -13.23 -12.22 5.37
CA SER A 235 -13.58 -13.13 6.47
C SER A 235 -13.09 -14.57 6.24
#